data_AF-A0A090L2R2-F1
#
_entry.id   AF-A0A090L2R2-F1
#
_cell.length_a   1.000
_cell.length_b   1.000
_cell.length_c   1.000
_cell.angle_alpha   90.00
_cell.angle_beta   90.00
_cell.angle_gamma   90.00
#
_symmetry.space_group_name_H-M   'P 1'
#
loop_
_entity.id
_entity.type
_entity.pdbx_description
1 polymer ?
#
loop_
_entity_poly.entity_id
_entity_poly.type
_entity_poly.pdbx_seq_one_letter_code
_entity_poly.pdbx_strand_id
1 'polypeptide(L)'
;MIGKCIGPKKIFEKYLTKNEKVELKELVEDNFDGSNKDFVLFEVFKYLQNHLTIFQWNDIWPEIEYYLSLDLPCSSYATILPPNYYKALLKAVRNAGKAGRSKKEIKRLVDDYLDRILMDPQFQKETAHRFDYLTKQQVLIKSYNMPFDY
;
A
#
# COMPACT_ATOMS: atom_id res chain seq x y z
N MET A 1 -8.09 1.39 -0.83
CA MET A 1 -7.73 0.89 -2.17
C MET A 1 -6.26 0.55 -2.12
N ILE A 2 -5.93 -0.66 -2.55
CA ILE A 2 -4.60 -1.23 -2.46
C ILE A 2 -3.67 -0.51 -3.43
N GLY A 3 -2.46 -0.21 -2.98
CA GLY A 3 -1.45 0.40 -3.84
C GLY A 3 -1.77 1.84 -4.22
N LYS A 4 -2.51 2.60 -3.39
CA LYS A 4 -2.67 4.05 -3.61
C LYS A 4 -1.30 4.73 -3.74
N CYS A 5 -0.30 4.30 -3.00
CA CYS A 5 1.07 4.83 -3.15
C CYS A 5 1.78 4.42 -4.44
N ILE A 6 1.32 3.38 -5.14
CA ILE A 6 1.97 2.87 -6.36
C ILE A 6 1.76 3.82 -7.53
N GLY A 7 0.93 4.85 -7.37
CA GLY A 7 0.85 5.96 -8.30
C GLY A 7 -0.57 6.26 -8.76
N PRO A 8 -0.72 7.26 -9.65
CA PRO A 8 -2.02 7.68 -10.13
C PRO A 8 -2.55 6.68 -11.16
N LYS A 9 -3.34 5.70 -10.69
CA LYS A 9 -3.93 4.64 -11.53
C LYS A 9 -4.50 5.14 -12.87
N LYS A 10 -5.32 6.19 -12.83
CA LYS A 10 -5.97 6.74 -14.04
C LYS A 10 -4.95 7.22 -15.09
N ILE A 11 -3.80 7.72 -14.64
CA ILE A 11 -2.76 8.28 -15.49
C ILE A 11 -1.93 7.16 -16.10
N PHE A 12 -1.57 6.14 -15.31
CA PHE A 12 -0.93 4.93 -15.85
C PHE A 12 -1.79 4.23 -16.90
N GLU A 13 -3.10 4.22 -16.71
CA GLU A 13 -4.04 3.54 -17.61
C GLU A 13 -4.54 4.41 -18.78
N LYS A 14 -4.04 5.66 -18.94
CA LYS A 14 -4.58 6.66 -19.88
C LYS A 14 -4.57 6.17 -21.34
N TYR A 15 -3.44 5.62 -21.76
CA TYR A 15 -3.20 5.17 -23.14
C TYR A 15 -3.21 3.66 -23.33
N LEU A 16 -3.34 2.91 -22.23
CA LEU A 16 -3.38 1.47 -22.27
C LEU A 16 -4.72 0.95 -22.83
N THR A 17 -4.66 -0.16 -23.55
CA THR A 17 -5.82 -0.95 -23.95
C THR A 17 -6.46 -1.64 -22.76
N LYS A 18 -7.66 -2.21 -22.96
CA LYS A 18 -8.35 -2.93 -21.88
C LYS A 18 -7.53 -4.10 -21.33
N ASN A 19 -6.80 -4.82 -22.17
CA ASN A 19 -5.99 -5.97 -21.77
C ASN A 19 -4.76 -5.51 -20.99
N GLU A 20 -4.04 -4.50 -21.48
CA GLU A 20 -2.87 -3.93 -20.79
C GLU A 20 -3.23 -3.34 -19.42
N LYS A 21 -4.43 -2.78 -19.25
CA LYS A 21 -4.92 -2.35 -17.93
C LYS A 21 -5.08 -3.52 -16.95
N VAL A 22 -5.48 -4.69 -17.44
CA VAL A 22 -5.60 -5.90 -16.62
C VAL A 22 -4.20 -6.40 -16.24
N GLU A 23 -3.29 -6.48 -17.20
CA GLU A 23 -1.90 -6.91 -16.96
C GLU A 23 -1.17 -5.99 -15.98
N LEU A 24 -1.26 -4.67 -16.18
CA LEU A 24 -0.67 -3.69 -15.25
C LEU A 24 -1.23 -3.85 -13.84
N LYS A 25 -2.54 -4.10 -13.73
CA LYS A 25 -3.18 -4.35 -12.45
C LYS A 25 -2.63 -5.62 -11.81
N GLU A 26 -2.48 -6.71 -12.56
CA GLU A 26 -1.92 -7.98 -12.06
C GLU A 26 -0.47 -7.82 -11.62
N LEU A 27 0.35 -7.09 -12.39
CA LEU A 27 1.73 -6.74 -12.03
C LEU A 27 1.80 -6.07 -10.66
N VAL A 28 0.98 -5.05 -10.41
CA VAL A 28 0.91 -4.40 -9.10
C VAL A 28 0.35 -5.33 -8.04
N GLU A 29 -0.66 -6.15 -8.39
CA GLU A 29 -1.30 -7.05 -7.43
C GLU A 29 -0.34 -8.14 -6.93
N ASP A 30 0.44 -8.75 -7.81
CA ASP A 30 1.26 -9.91 -7.48
C ASP A 30 2.59 -9.53 -6.80
N ASN A 31 3.15 -8.38 -7.17
CA ASN A 31 4.43 -7.92 -6.67
C ASN A 31 4.32 -7.10 -5.37
N PHE A 32 3.25 -6.33 -5.16
CA PHE A 32 3.20 -5.41 -4.01
C PHE A 32 2.97 -6.12 -2.68
N ASP A 33 3.91 -5.96 -1.74
CA ASP A 33 3.89 -6.57 -0.40
C ASP A 33 3.69 -5.55 0.74
N GLY A 34 3.49 -4.28 0.42
CA GLY A 34 3.32 -3.20 1.40
C GLY A 34 4.59 -2.42 1.69
N SER A 35 5.77 -3.01 1.50
CA SER A 35 7.07 -2.42 1.81
C SER A 35 7.91 -2.13 0.58
N ASN A 36 7.67 -2.82 -0.54
CA ASN A 36 8.45 -2.74 -1.76
C ASN A 36 7.92 -1.72 -2.79
N LYS A 37 7.44 -0.56 -2.35
CA LYS A 37 6.84 0.49 -3.20
C LYS A 37 7.73 0.84 -4.39
N ASP A 38 9.00 1.11 -4.16
CA ASP A 38 9.93 1.58 -5.20
C ASP A 38 10.21 0.52 -6.26
N PHE A 39 10.31 -0.74 -5.85
CA PHE A 39 10.44 -1.87 -6.77
C PHE A 39 9.21 -2.02 -7.67
N VAL A 40 8.00 -1.93 -7.09
CA VAL A 40 6.76 -2.03 -7.87
C VAL A 40 6.62 -0.83 -8.81
N LEU A 41 6.98 0.38 -8.37
CA LEU A 41 7.01 1.56 -9.23
C LEU A 41 7.97 1.39 -10.41
N PHE A 42 9.16 0.85 -10.17
CA PHE A 42 10.11 0.54 -11.24
C PHE A 42 9.51 -0.43 -12.27
N GLU A 43 8.89 -1.52 -11.84
CA GLU A 43 8.25 -2.48 -12.74
C GLU A 43 7.06 -1.87 -13.49
N VAL A 44 6.29 -1.00 -12.85
CA VAL A 44 5.22 -0.22 -13.51
C VAL A 44 5.79 0.69 -14.59
N PHE A 45 6.86 1.44 -14.32
CA PHE A 45 7.46 2.34 -15.31
C PHE A 45 8.06 1.58 -16.47
N LYS A 46 8.74 0.46 -16.20
CA LYS A 46 9.24 -0.44 -17.24
C LYS A 46 8.10 -0.98 -18.11
N TYR A 47 6.98 -1.38 -17.50
CA TYR A 47 5.80 -1.83 -18.24
C TYR A 47 5.26 -0.70 -19.14
N LEU A 48 5.08 0.50 -18.60
CA LEU A 48 4.56 1.64 -19.35
C LEU A 48 5.50 2.05 -20.50
N GLN A 49 6.81 2.09 -20.27
CA GLN A 49 7.79 2.43 -21.32
C GLN A 49 7.81 1.44 -22.48
N ASN A 50 7.44 0.18 -22.24
CA ASN A 50 7.33 -0.83 -23.30
C ASN A 50 6.02 -0.73 -24.11
N HIS A 51 4.98 -0.11 -23.56
CA HIS A 51 3.65 -0.03 -24.20
C HIS A 51 3.30 1.36 -24.70
N LEU A 52 3.98 2.40 -24.21
CA LEU A 52 3.73 3.78 -24.57
C LEU A 52 4.78 4.30 -25.55
N THR A 53 4.32 5.11 -26.50
CA THR A 53 5.22 5.94 -27.31
C THR A 53 5.89 7.02 -26.44
N ILE A 54 7.01 7.57 -26.92
CA ILE A 54 7.71 8.68 -26.26
C ILE A 54 6.77 9.87 -26.02
N PHE A 55 5.90 10.19 -26.98
CA PHE A 55 4.93 11.29 -26.84
C PHE A 55 3.90 11.02 -25.73
N GLN A 56 3.35 9.80 -25.67
CA GLN A 56 2.41 9.39 -24.63
C GLN A 56 3.06 9.37 -23.25
N TRP A 57 4.31 8.90 -23.16
CA TRP A 57 5.09 8.92 -21.93
C TRP A 57 5.30 10.35 -21.41
N ASN A 58 5.74 11.25 -22.29
CA ASN A 58 5.98 12.65 -21.93
C ASN A 58 4.68 13.40 -21.57
N ASP A 59 3.53 13.00 -22.13
CA ASP A 59 2.23 13.56 -21.78
C ASP A 59 1.80 13.19 -20.34
N ILE A 60 2.04 11.95 -19.92
CA ILE A 60 1.62 11.50 -18.57
C ILE A 60 2.65 11.81 -17.47
N TRP A 61 3.92 12.02 -17.83
CA TRP A 61 5.01 12.15 -16.87
C TRP A 61 4.83 13.28 -15.84
N PRO A 62 4.39 14.51 -16.20
CA PRO A 62 4.23 15.59 -15.23
C PRO A 62 3.25 15.25 -14.09
N GLU A 63 2.17 14.53 -14.41
CA GLU A 63 1.20 14.11 -13.41
C GLU A 63 1.73 12.98 -12.52
N ILE A 64 2.54 12.07 -13.08
CA ILE A 64 3.22 11.03 -12.33
C ILE A 64 4.22 11.67 -11.35
N GLU A 65 5.05 12.58 -11.83
CA GLU A 65 6.05 13.29 -11.03
C GLU A 65 5.39 14.06 -9.88
N TYR A 66 4.31 14.80 -10.16
CA TYR A 66 3.53 15.46 -9.12
C TYR A 66 3.04 14.46 -8.06
N TYR A 67 2.48 13.33 -8.49
CA TYR A 67 1.98 12.32 -7.55
C TYR A 67 3.09 11.72 -6.67
N LEU A 68 4.26 11.45 -7.25
CA LEU A 68 5.40 10.93 -6.50
C LEU A 68 5.89 11.93 -5.46
N SER A 69 5.86 13.23 -5.78
CA SER A 69 6.27 14.30 -4.86
C SER A 69 5.41 14.40 -3.59
N LEU A 70 4.17 13.89 -3.62
CA LEU A 70 3.26 13.91 -2.46
C LEU A 70 3.60 12.86 -1.39
N ASP A 71 4.50 11.91 -1.71
CA ASP A 71 4.90 10.78 -0.86
C ASP A 71 3.74 10.12 -0.07
N LEU A 72 2.66 9.80 -0.80
CA LEU A 72 1.45 9.29 -0.17
C LEU A 72 1.69 7.91 0.47
N PRO A 73 1.23 7.69 1.71
CA PRO A 73 1.38 6.40 2.37
C PRO A 73 0.55 5.32 1.65
N CYS A 74 1.14 4.13 1.50
CA CYS A 74 0.51 3.00 0.80
C CYS A 74 -0.76 2.50 1.47
N SER A 75 -0.72 2.40 2.79
CA SER A 75 -1.79 1.99 3.67
C SER A 75 -1.32 2.19 5.11
N SER A 76 -2.20 2.60 6.01
CA SER A 76 -1.91 2.58 7.45
C SER A 76 -1.61 1.17 7.97
N TYR A 77 -2.08 0.14 7.28
CA TYR A 77 -1.76 -1.25 7.64
C TYR A 77 -0.36 -1.68 7.18
N ALA A 78 0.20 -1.05 6.12
CA ALA A 78 1.53 -1.40 5.62
C ALA A 78 2.65 -0.94 6.58
N THR A 79 2.40 0.10 7.37
CA THR A 79 3.34 0.59 8.38
C THR A 79 3.33 -0.27 9.64
N ILE A 80 2.20 -0.89 9.96
CA ILE A 80 2.00 -1.66 11.20
C ILE A 80 2.32 -3.14 10.98
N LEU A 81 1.80 -3.72 9.89
CA LEU A 81 1.90 -5.15 9.63
C LEU A 81 3.25 -5.50 8.99
N PRO A 82 3.90 -6.60 9.39
CA PRO A 82 5.00 -7.15 8.63
C PRO A 82 4.55 -7.61 7.22
N PRO A 83 5.45 -7.68 6.24
CA PRO A 83 5.09 -7.86 4.82
C PRO A 83 4.25 -9.13 4.53
N ASN A 84 4.55 -10.25 5.19
CA ASN A 84 3.79 -11.50 5.08
C ASN A 84 2.31 -11.34 5.51
N TYR A 85 2.07 -10.71 6.67
CA TYR A 85 0.74 -10.43 7.19
C TYR A 85 0.01 -9.39 6.34
N TYR A 86 0.71 -8.32 5.93
CA TYR A 86 0.12 -7.32 5.05
C TYR A 86 -0.29 -7.93 3.71
N LYS A 87 0.58 -8.74 3.06
CA LYS A 87 0.28 -9.39 1.78
C LYS A 87 -0.91 -10.34 1.87
N ALA A 88 -1.05 -11.07 2.98
CA ALA A 88 -2.21 -11.93 3.22
C ALA A 88 -3.51 -11.11 3.38
N LEU A 89 -3.50 -10.04 4.18
CA LEU A 89 -4.61 -9.10 4.31
C LEU A 89 -5.00 -8.51 2.94
N LEU A 90 -3.99 -8.10 2.16
CA LEU A 90 -4.14 -7.55 0.83
C LEU A 90 -4.91 -8.51 -0.08
N LYS A 91 -4.48 -9.78 -0.11
CA LYS A 91 -5.10 -10.84 -0.92
C LYS A 91 -6.54 -11.08 -0.48
N ALA A 92 -6.81 -11.12 0.82
CA ALA A 92 -8.16 -11.33 1.35
C ALA A 92 -9.12 -10.20 0.97
N VAL A 93 -8.69 -8.93 1.13
CA VAL A 93 -9.47 -7.74 0.73
C VAL A 93 -9.72 -7.72 -0.78
N ARG A 94 -8.73 -8.10 -1.60
CA ARG A 94 -8.89 -8.22 -3.06
C ARG A 94 -9.91 -9.27 -3.43
N ASN A 95 -9.80 -10.47 -2.87
CA ASN A 95 -10.71 -11.57 -3.17
C ASN A 95 -12.15 -11.21 -2.79
N ALA A 96 -12.35 -10.57 -1.64
CA ALA A 96 -13.66 -10.06 -1.24
C ALA A 96 -14.20 -9.00 -2.23
N GLY A 97 -13.35 -8.06 -2.67
CA GLY A 97 -13.72 -7.07 -3.68
C GLY A 97 -14.08 -7.70 -5.03
N LYS A 98 -13.29 -8.68 -5.50
CA LYS A 98 -13.56 -9.44 -6.75
C LYS A 98 -14.87 -10.23 -6.66
N ALA A 99 -15.22 -10.73 -5.48
CA ALA A 99 -16.48 -11.40 -5.19
C ALA A 99 -17.69 -10.44 -5.02
N GLY A 100 -17.51 -9.13 -5.26
CA GLY A 100 -18.59 -8.15 -5.17
C GLY A 100 -19.05 -7.83 -3.74
N ARG A 101 -18.23 -8.14 -2.73
CA ARG A 101 -18.57 -7.85 -1.32
C ARG A 101 -18.69 -6.35 -1.09
N SER A 102 -19.65 -5.97 -0.26
CA SER A 102 -19.87 -4.58 0.13
C SER A 102 -18.69 -4.04 0.94
N LYS A 103 -18.54 -2.71 0.98
CA LYS A 103 -17.53 -2.04 1.82
C LYS A 103 -17.64 -2.44 3.30
N LYS A 104 -18.87 -2.66 3.80
CA LYS A 104 -19.13 -3.08 5.18
C LYS A 104 -18.61 -4.49 5.46
N GLU A 105 -18.81 -5.41 4.51
CA GLU A 105 -18.27 -6.77 4.63
C GLU A 105 -16.75 -6.80 4.54
N ILE A 106 -16.16 -6.01 3.65
CA ILE A 106 -14.70 -5.88 3.56
C ILE A 106 -14.13 -5.31 4.86
N LYS A 107 -14.78 -4.31 5.47
CA LYS A 107 -14.36 -3.77 6.76
C LYS A 107 -14.36 -4.86 7.84
N ARG A 108 -15.46 -5.62 7.97
CA ARG A 108 -15.54 -6.74 8.93
C ARG A 108 -14.43 -7.77 8.70
N LEU A 109 -14.17 -8.12 7.45
CA LEU A 109 -13.08 -9.03 7.11
C LEU A 109 -11.71 -8.52 7.54
N VAL A 110 -11.46 -7.22 7.41
CA VAL A 110 -10.22 -6.59 7.89
C VAL A 110 -10.17 -6.65 9.41
N ASP A 111 -11.23 -6.25 10.10
CA ASP A 111 -11.31 -6.28 11.57
C ASP A 111 -11.09 -7.71 12.11
N ASP A 112 -11.80 -8.70 11.58
CA ASP A 112 -11.65 -10.13 11.94
C ASP A 112 -10.25 -10.69 11.62
N TYR A 113 -9.58 -10.16 10.59
CA TYR A 113 -8.21 -10.54 10.27
C TYR A 113 -7.24 -9.98 11.30
N LEU A 114 -7.39 -8.70 11.66
CA LEU A 114 -6.56 -8.02 12.64
C LEU A 114 -6.69 -8.67 14.02
N ASP A 115 -7.91 -8.98 14.46
CA ASP A 115 -8.13 -9.65 15.76
C ASP A 115 -7.43 -11.02 15.83
N ARG A 116 -7.43 -11.77 14.72
CA ARG A 116 -6.76 -13.08 14.67
C ARG A 116 -5.24 -12.97 14.69
N ILE A 117 -4.64 -12.04 13.94
CA ILE A 117 -3.18 -11.88 13.93
C ILE A 117 -2.65 -11.33 15.25
N LEU A 118 -3.43 -10.53 15.98
CA LEU A 118 -3.03 -10.05 17.30
C LEU A 118 -2.88 -11.19 18.31
N MET A 119 -3.58 -12.30 18.09
CA MET A 119 -3.49 -13.52 18.89
C MET A 119 -2.43 -14.50 18.36
N ASP A 120 -1.80 -14.23 17.21
CA ASP A 120 -0.78 -15.10 16.62
C ASP A 120 0.57 -14.92 17.36
N PRO A 121 1.11 -15.98 18.01
CA PRO A 121 2.40 -15.91 18.70
C PRO A 121 3.58 -15.53 17.79
N GLN A 122 3.52 -15.90 16.51
CA GLN A 122 4.56 -15.55 15.54
C GLN A 122 4.52 -14.04 15.25
N PHE A 123 3.32 -13.49 15.06
CA PHE A 123 3.12 -12.07 14.88
C PHE A 123 3.63 -11.29 16.11
N GLN A 124 3.27 -11.74 17.31
CA GLN A 124 3.74 -11.13 18.56
C GLN A 124 5.27 -11.15 18.67
N LYS A 125 5.92 -12.27 18.32
CA LYS A 125 7.38 -12.38 18.33
C LYS A 125 8.06 -11.46 17.31
N GLU A 126 7.54 -11.39 16.09
CA GLU A 126 8.07 -10.56 15.01
C GLU A 126 7.85 -9.07 15.28
N THR A 127 6.74 -8.72 15.94
CA THR A 127 6.39 -7.35 16.27
C THR A 127 6.81 -6.91 17.68
N ALA A 128 7.25 -7.81 18.57
CA ALA A 128 7.68 -7.48 19.93
C ALA A 128 8.73 -6.36 19.97
N HIS A 129 9.72 -6.41 19.06
CA HIS A 129 10.73 -5.35 18.92
C HIS A 129 10.17 -4.05 18.31
N ARG A 130 9.14 -4.15 17.46
CA ARG A 130 8.46 -3.00 16.83
C ARG A 130 7.52 -2.29 17.81
N PHE A 131 6.80 -3.03 18.65
CA PHE A 131 5.96 -2.48 19.71
C PHE A 131 6.79 -1.79 20.80
N ASP A 132 7.99 -2.30 21.12
CA ASP A 132 8.92 -1.61 22.03
C ASP A 132 9.34 -0.23 21.48
N TYR A 133 9.51 -0.11 20.16
CA TYR A 133 9.80 1.17 19.48
C TYR A 133 8.58 2.11 19.40
N LEU A 134 7.37 1.59 19.16
CA LEU A 134 6.14 2.39 19.19
C LEU A 134 5.81 2.90 20.59
N THR A 135 6.08 2.08 21.62
CA THR A 135 5.93 2.47 23.03
C THR A 135 6.97 3.54 23.38
N LYS A 136 8.23 3.38 22.95
CA LYS A 136 9.27 4.42 23.09
C LYS A 136 8.92 5.71 22.35
N GLN A 137 8.41 5.66 21.12
CA GLN A 137 7.96 6.85 20.40
C GLN A 137 6.76 7.53 21.07
N GLN A 138 5.78 6.77 21.58
CA GLN A 138 4.67 7.35 22.35
C GLN A 138 5.15 7.98 23.67
N VAL A 139 6.15 7.39 24.34
CA VAL A 139 6.79 7.97 25.53
C VAL A 139 7.57 9.24 25.17
N LEU A 140 8.29 9.25 24.04
CA LEU A 140 9.04 10.42 23.55
C LEU A 140 8.10 11.55 23.09
N ILE A 141 6.99 11.23 22.42
CA ILE A 141 5.95 12.19 22.02
C ILE A 141 5.23 12.74 23.25
N LYS A 142 4.97 11.92 24.28
CA LYS A 142 4.47 12.41 25.58
C LYS A 142 5.47 13.32 26.28
N SER A 143 6.77 13.07 26.18
CA SER A 143 7.80 13.95 26.76
C SER A 143 7.98 15.28 26.04
N TYR A 144 7.60 15.36 24.75
CA TYR A 144 7.64 16.60 23.96
C TYR A 144 6.38 17.48 24.09
N ASN A 145 5.29 16.94 24.65
CA ASN A 145 4.07 17.68 24.97
C ASN A 145 3.95 17.92 26.48
N MET A 146 5.05 18.35 27.11
CA MET A 146 4.96 19.08 28.38
C MET A 146 4.58 20.54 28.04
N PRO A 147 3.41 21.03 28.47
CA PRO A 147 3.19 22.47 28.47
C PRO A 147 4.24 23.08 29.41
N PHE A 148 5.01 24.04 28.89
CA PHE A 148 5.58 25.05 29.77
C PHE A 148 4.40 25.78 30.39
N ASP A 149 4.14 25.54 31.66
CA ASP A 149 3.42 26.50 32.50
C ASP A 149 3.98 26.45 33.92
N TYR A 150 4.51 27.63 34.29
CA TYR A 150 5.14 28.14 35.52
C TYR A 150 6.59 27.74 35.82
#